data_AF-A0A2A5YUY2-F1
#
_entry.id   AF-A0A2A5YUY2-F1
#
_cell.length_a   1.000
_cell.length_b   1.000
_cell.length_c   1.000
_cell.angle_alpha   90.00
_cell.angle_beta   90.00
_cell.angle_gamma   90.00
#
_symmetry.space_group_name_H-M   'P 1'
#
loop_
_entity.id
_entity.type
_entity.pdbx_description
1 polymer ?
#
loop_
_entity_poly.entity_id
_entity_poly.type
_entity_poly.pdbx_seq_one_letter_code
_entity_poly.pdbx_strand_id
1 'polypeptide(L)' 'MANPDYRALAAKAHAEADAATLDNVRDRCLRSEAAFLAMAQRQDLGDRNRARREAELAEAAADYAPDIPAAP' A
#
# COMPACT_ATOMS: atom_id res chain seq x y z
N MET A 1 -11.53 8.82 -4.42
CA MET A 1 -10.95 9.18 -3.11
C MET A 1 -9.58 8.54 -3.05
N ALA A 2 -8.50 9.32 -2.82
CA ALA A 2 -7.17 8.73 -2.63
C ALA A 2 -7.17 7.89 -1.34
N ASN A 3 -6.45 6.75 -1.34
CA ASN A 3 -6.26 5.98 -0.13
C ASN A 3 -5.50 6.83 0.90
N PRO A 4 -5.87 6.79 2.20
CA PRO A 4 -5.14 7.51 3.24
C PRO A 4 -3.67 7.09 3.29
N ASP A 5 -2.77 8.02 3.62
CA ASP A 5 -1.38 7.68 3.93
C ASP A 5 -1.31 7.04 5.32
N TYR A 6 -1.36 5.71 5.35
CA TYR A 6 -1.30 4.95 6.59
C TYR A 6 0.03 5.09 7.33
N ARG A 7 1.14 5.40 6.66
CA ARG A 7 2.42 5.63 7.36
C ARG A 7 2.43 6.97 8.07
N ALA A 8 1.87 8.01 7.45
CA ALA A 8 1.67 9.30 8.12
C ALA A 8 0.75 9.18 9.34
N LEU A 9 -0.33 8.39 9.22
CA LEU A 9 -1.24 8.12 10.34
C LEU A 9 -0.56 7.34 11.48
N ALA A 10 0.28 6.34 11.15
CA ALA A 10 1.07 5.61 12.14
C ALA A 10 2.04 6.55 12.88
N ALA A 11 2.79 7.38 12.15
CA ALA A 11 3.72 8.34 12.75
C ALA A 11 3.00 9.35 13.65
N LYS A 12 1.82 9.82 13.25
CA LYS A 12 0.98 10.68 14.09
C LYS A 12 0.55 9.97 15.37
N ALA A 13 0.07 8.74 15.27
CA ALA A 13 -0.36 7.96 16.44
C ALA A 13 0.81 7.70 17.41
N HIS A 14 2.01 7.47 16.89
CA HIS A 14 3.22 7.34 17.71
C HIS A 14 3.54 8.64 18.46
N ALA A 15 3.54 9.78 17.78
CA ALA A 15 3.75 11.08 18.40
C ALA A 15 2.70 11.40 19.48
N GLU A 16 1.45 10.99 19.28
CA GLU A 16 0.40 11.10 20.30
C GLU A 16 0.66 10.18 21.51
N ALA A 17 1.22 8.99 21.30
CA ALA A 17 1.63 8.09 22.37
C ALA A 17 2.78 8.69 23.21
N ASP A 18 3.77 9.30 22.55
CA ASP A 18 4.89 9.99 23.20
C ASP A 18 4.41 11.18 24.06
N ALA A 19 3.42 11.92 23.57
CA ALA A 19 2.83 13.05 24.29
C ALA A 19 1.85 12.62 25.42
N ALA A 20 1.43 11.35 25.45
CA ALA A 20 0.43 10.89 26.40
C ALA A 20 0.99 10.81 27.84
N THR A 21 0.31 11.50 28.75
CA THR A 21 0.62 11.47 30.19
C THR A 21 -0.10 10.35 30.95
N LEU A 22 -1.12 9.74 30.33
CA LEU A 22 -1.85 8.59 30.87
C LEU A 22 -1.51 7.33 30.09
N ASP A 23 -1.21 6.24 30.80
CA ASP A 23 -0.81 4.97 30.19
C ASP A 23 -1.90 4.39 29.29
N ASN A 24 -3.17 4.47 29.70
CA ASN A 24 -4.28 3.98 28.89
C ASN A 24 -4.44 4.72 27.55
N VAL A 25 -4.07 6.00 27.50
CA VAL A 25 -4.05 6.81 26.27
C VAL A 25 -2.87 6.39 25.41
N ARG A 26 -1.68 6.25 26.01
CA ARG A 26 -0.47 5.76 25.31
C ARG A 26 -0.74 4.41 24.65
N ASP A 27 -1.28 3.45 25.39
CA ASP A 27 -1.58 2.11 24.89
C ASP A 27 -2.61 2.11 23.76
N ARG A 28 -3.61 3.00 23.83
CA ARG A 28 -4.57 3.17 22.72
C ARG A 28 -3.87 3.72 21.48
N CYS A 29 -3.02 4.74 21.63
CA CYS A 29 -2.28 5.34 20.52
C CYS A 29 -1.32 4.33 19.87
N LEU A 30 -0.59 3.55 20.65
CA LEU A 30 0.28 2.47 20.13
C LEU A 30 -0.50 1.38 19.40
N ARG A 31 -1.70 1.01 19.87
CA ARG A 31 -2.58 0.09 19.13
C ARG A 31 -3.06 0.67 17.81
N SER A 32 -3.37 1.98 17.78
CA SER A 32 -3.71 2.67 16.54
C SER A 32 -2.53 2.69 15.57
N GLU A 33 -1.32 3.01 16.04
CA GLU A 33 -0.10 2.93 15.24
C GLU A 33 0.06 1.55 14.61
N ALA A 34 -0.02 0.48 15.41
CA ALA A 34 0.11 -0.89 14.93
C ALA A 34 -0.94 -1.23 13.85
N ALA A 35 -2.19 -0.79 14.03
CA ALA A 35 -3.24 -0.99 13.03
C ALA A 35 -2.96 -0.24 11.72
N PHE A 36 -2.46 1.00 11.79
CA PHE A 36 -2.08 1.77 10.62
C PHE A 36 -0.88 1.16 9.89
N LEU A 37 0.15 0.69 10.62
CA LEU A 37 1.29 -0.01 10.03
C LEU A 37 0.85 -1.29 9.30
N ALA A 38 -0.07 -2.06 9.88
CA ALA A 38 -0.62 -3.25 9.23
C ALA A 38 -1.37 -2.91 7.92
N MET A 39 -2.09 -1.78 7.88
CA MET A 39 -2.74 -1.32 6.65
C MET A 39 -1.74 -0.81 5.61
N ALA A 40 -0.71 -0.08 6.03
CA ALA A 40 0.38 0.36 5.14
C ALA A 40 1.06 -0.84 4.47
N GLN A 41 1.38 -1.89 5.23
CA GLN A 41 1.96 -3.12 4.68
C GLN A 41 1.05 -3.82 3.66
N ARG A 42 -0.26 -3.86 3.92
CA ARG A 42 -1.24 -4.41 2.97
C ARG A 42 -1.32 -3.60 1.69
N GLN A 43 -1.25 -2.27 1.80
CA GLN A 43 -1.22 -1.39 0.64
C GLN A 43 0.06 -1.61 -0.18
N ASP A 44 1.23 -1.63 0.46
CA ASP A 44 2.51 -1.91 -0.19
C ASP A 44 2.48 -3.25 -0.94
N LEU A 45 1.89 -4.29 -0.33
CA LEU A 45 1.74 -5.61 -0.96
C LEU A 45 0.78 -5.56 -2.16
N GLY A 46 -0.34 -4.86 -2.03
CA GLY A 46 -1.31 -4.67 -3.10
C GLY A 46 -0.70 -3.94 -4.30
N ASP A 47 0.10 -2.91 -4.03
CA ASP A 47 0.78 -2.10 -5.04
C ASP A 47 1.84 -2.91 -5.78
N ARG A 48 2.66 -3.68 -5.06
CA ARG A 48 3.63 -4.63 -5.64
C ARG A 48 2.93 -5.69 -6.51
N ASN A 49 1.82 -6.25 -6.05
CA ASN A 49 1.07 -7.25 -6.80
C ASN A 49 0.39 -6.67 -8.06
N ARG A 50 0.02 -5.38 -8.05
CA ARG A 50 -0.48 -4.71 -9.27
C ARG A 50 0.66 -4.49 -10.26
N ALA A 51 1.78 -3.90 -9.80
CA ALA A 51 2.95 -3.69 -10.64
C ALA A 51 3.47 -5.00 -11.27
N ARG A 52 3.48 -6.10 -10.51
CA ARG A 52 3.85 -7.42 -11.04
C ARG A 52 2.92 -7.87 -12.17
N ARG A 53 1.61 -7.80 -11.97
CA ARG A 53 0.62 -8.20 -12.99
C ARG A 53 0.69 -7.32 -14.24
N GLU A 54 0.91 -6.03 -14.06
CA GLU A 54 1.08 -5.10 -15.18
C GLU A 54 2.35 -5.42 -15.98
N ALA A 55 3.45 -5.79 -15.32
CA ALA A 55 4.66 -6.26 -15.99
C ALA A 55 4.45 -7.59 -16.73
N GLU A 56 3.80 -8.58 -16.09
CA GLU A 56 3.45 -9.87 -16.72
C GLU A 56 2.56 -9.66 -17.96
N LEU A 57 1.58 -8.76 -17.89
CA LEU A 57 0.71 -8.43 -19.03
C LEU A 57 1.48 -7.71 -20.15
N ALA A 58 2.38 -6.78 -19.81
CA ALA A 58 3.20 -6.08 -20.78
C ALA A 58 4.16 -7.03 -21.51
N GLU A 59 4.75 -7.99 -20.78
CA GLU A 59 5.59 -9.05 -21.35
C GLU A 59 4.78 -9.97 -22.27
N ALA A 60 3.60 -10.43 -21.84
CA ALA A 60 2.71 -11.24 -22.66
C ALA A 60 2.22 -10.50 -23.92
N ALA A 61 1.96 -9.20 -23.83
CA ALA A 61 1.59 -8.37 -24.97
C ALA A 61 2.76 -8.16 -25.95
N ALA A 62 4.01 -8.12 -25.47
CA ALA A 62 5.19 -8.07 -26.31
C ALA A 62 5.44 -9.39 -27.05
N ASP A 63 5.13 -10.53 -26.41
CA ASP A 63 5.21 -11.87 -27.02
C ASP A 63 4.07 -12.11 -28.03
N TYR A 64 2.87 -11.61 -27.73
CA TYR A 64 1.72 -11.60 -28.65
C TYR A 64 1.78 -10.38 -29.59
N ALA A 65 2.75 -10.32 -30.48
CA ALA A 65 2.67 -9.49 -31.68
C ALA A 65 2.04 -10.33 -32.80
N PRO A 66 0.70 -10.30 -33.01
CA PRO A 66 0.08 -11.09 -34.06
C PRO A 66 0.62 -10.63 -35.42
N ASP A 67 1.08 -11.59 -36.22
CA ASP A 67 1.34 -11.37 -37.65
C ASP A 67 -0.02 -11.12 -38.32
N ILE A 68 -0.43 -9.86 -38.37
CA ILE A 68 -1.62 -9.43 -39.10
C ILE A 68 -1.18 -9.30 -40.57
N PRO A 69 -1.52 -10.25 -41.45
CA PRO A 69 -1.20 -10.09 -42.86
C PRO A 69 -1.88 -8.83 -43.38
N ALA A 70 -1.13 -8.00 -44.10
CA ALA A 70 -1.67 -6.80 -44.75
C ALA A 70 -2.86 -7.21 -45.63
N ALA A 71 -4.02 -6.61 -45.37
CA ALA A 71 -5.23 -6.83 -46.16
C ALA A 71 -4.97 -6.46 -47.64
N PRO A 72 -5.56 -7.20 -48.60
CA PRO A 72 -5.26 -7.10 -50.02
C PRO A 72 -5.60 -5.74 -50.63
#